data_AF-A0A553PUU1-F1
#
_entry.id   AF-A0A553PUU1-F1
#
_cell.length_a   1.000
_cell.length_b   1.000
_cell.length_c   1.000
_cell.angle_alpha   90.00
_cell.angle_beta   90.00
_cell.angle_gamma   90.00
#
_symmetry.space_group_name_H-M   'P 1'
#
loop_
_entity.id
_entity.type
_entity.pdbx_description
1 polymer ?
#
loop_
_entity_poly.entity_id
_entity_poly.type
_entity_poly.pdbx_seq_one_letter_code
_entity_poly.pdbx_strand_id
1 'polypeptide(L)'
;MVKSIQFKTPIYDLHCNKKILVVSLQEKIAAFDSCTFMKKFFVTSCYPCPGPNLNPIALGSRWLAYAENKLIRCHQSRGGACGDNAQSYTATVISAAKTLKTGLTMVGKVVTQLAGTMPSGVPDEEGTTHTGTRRSPHLPGVVTIIDTHTVGEGQVLVSEDSDGEGVIAHFPAHDKPISCMAFNPSGK
;
A
#
# COMPACT_ATOMS: atom_id res chain seq x y z
N MET A 1 3.76 -2.17 39.39
CA MET A 1 3.66 -0.70 39.27
C MET A 1 2.50 -0.39 38.35
N VAL A 2 1.58 0.48 38.74
CA VAL A 2 0.47 0.94 37.89
C VAL A 2 0.79 2.37 37.46
N LYS A 3 0.66 2.67 36.16
CA LYS A 3 0.85 4.01 35.60
C LYS A 3 -0.38 4.42 34.81
N SER A 4 -0.71 5.71 34.89
CA SER A 4 -1.76 6.33 34.07
C SER A 4 -1.10 7.23 33.04
N ILE A 5 -1.42 7.02 31.76
CA ILE A 5 -0.91 7.80 30.64
C ILE A 5 -2.12 8.46 29.97
N GLN A 6 -2.10 9.79 29.87
CA GLN A 6 -3.20 10.56 29.28
C GLN A 6 -2.91 10.91 27.81
N PHE A 7 -3.91 10.70 26.97
CA PHE A 7 -3.91 11.13 25.57
C PHE A 7 -4.98 12.21 25.37
N LYS A 8 -4.64 13.25 24.60
CA LYS A 8 -5.60 14.32 24.25
C LYS A 8 -6.59 13.90 23.16
N THR A 9 -6.31 12.81 22.47
CA THR A 9 -7.13 12.25 21.39
C THR A 9 -7.59 10.84 21.77
N PRO A 10 -8.71 10.36 21.22
CA PRO A 10 -9.17 8.99 21.44
C PRO A 10 -8.09 7.95 21.12
N ILE A 11 -8.05 6.91 21.94
CA ILE A 11 -7.28 5.70 21.70
C ILE A 11 -8.17 4.75 20.90
N TYR A 12 -7.69 4.30 19.75
CA TYR A 12 -8.43 3.40 18.87
C TYR A 12 -8.07 1.93 19.09
N ASP A 13 -6.79 1.66 19.37
CA ASP A 13 -6.31 0.29 19.59
C ASP A 13 -5.06 0.25 20.47
N LEU A 14 -4.80 -0.90 21.08
CA LEU A 14 -3.65 -1.17 21.94
C LEU A 14 -3.03 -2.52 21.57
N HIS A 15 -1.73 -2.50 21.27
CA HIS A 15 -0.95 -3.71 21.01
C HIS A 15 0.20 -3.77 22.00
N CYS A 16 0.52 -4.95 22.53
CA CYS A 16 1.67 -5.09 23.40
C CYS A 16 2.41 -6.42 23.19
N ASN A 17 3.70 -6.38 23.47
CA ASN A 17 4.52 -7.57 23.64
C ASN A 17 5.40 -7.40 24.90
N LYS A 18 6.36 -8.31 25.11
CA LYS A 18 7.23 -8.29 26.30
C LYS A 18 8.17 -7.08 26.40
N LYS A 19 8.26 -6.26 25.35
CA LYS A 19 9.22 -5.14 25.24
C LYS A 19 8.54 -3.79 25.03
N ILE A 20 7.39 -3.77 24.36
CA ILE A 20 6.76 -2.52 23.94
C ILE A 20 5.24 -2.58 24.07
N LEU A 21 4.67 -1.47 24.52
CA LEU A 21 3.26 -1.14 24.45
C LEU A 21 3.09 -0.10 23.35
N VAL A 22 2.23 -0.38 22.38
CA VAL A 22 1.92 0.47 21.24
C VAL A 22 0.47 0.93 21.35
N VAL A 23 0.27 2.23 21.27
CA VAL A 23 -1.04 2.88 21.33
C VAL A 23 -1.34 3.50 19.97
N SER A 24 -2.43 3.06 19.36
CA SER A 24 -2.92 3.60 18.09
C SER A 24 -3.90 4.74 18.33
N LEU A 25 -3.57 5.90 17.77
CA LEU A 25 -4.44 7.07 17.61
C LEU A 25 -4.80 7.19 16.12
N GLN A 26 -5.70 8.11 15.73
CA GLN A 26 -6.24 8.13 14.35
C GLN A 26 -5.18 8.17 13.23
N GLU A 27 -4.14 8.98 13.41
CA GLU A 27 -3.06 9.17 12.41
C GLU A 27 -1.68 9.11 13.08
N LYS A 28 -1.65 8.60 14.31
CA LYS A 28 -0.44 8.59 15.13
C LYS A 28 -0.32 7.28 15.88
N ILE A 29 0.91 6.89 16.12
CA ILE A 29 1.24 5.76 17.00
C ILE A 29 2.13 6.31 18.10
N ALA A 30 1.88 5.91 19.34
CA ALA A 30 2.77 6.17 20.46
C ALA A 30 3.27 4.85 21.04
N ALA A 31 4.58 4.72 21.18
CA ALA A 31 5.21 3.51 21.67
C ALA A 31 5.93 3.76 23.00
N PHE A 32 5.74 2.84 23.93
CA PHE A 32 6.24 2.90 25.29
C PHE A 32 6.95 1.60 25.64
N ASP A 33 7.99 1.67 26.46
CA ASP A 33 8.58 0.48 27.05
C ASP A 33 7.53 -0.24 27.91
N SER A 34 7.35 -1.54 27.72
CA SER A 34 6.24 -2.29 28.37
C SER A 34 6.42 -2.46 29.88
N CYS A 35 7.64 -2.32 30.40
CA CYS A 35 7.95 -2.52 31.82
C CYS A 35 7.92 -1.19 32.59
N THR A 36 8.54 -0.18 32.03
CA THR A 36 8.71 1.15 32.66
C THR A 36 7.61 2.12 32.25
N PHE A 37 6.89 1.86 31.16
CA PHE A 37 5.95 2.77 30.50
C PHE A 37 6.56 4.14 30.16
N MET A 38 7.87 4.19 29.97
CA MET A 38 8.54 5.38 29.45
C MET A 38 8.32 5.46 27.94
N LYS A 39 8.08 6.67 27.44
CA LYS A 39 7.89 6.91 26.00
C LYS A 39 9.18 6.57 25.26
N LYS A 40 9.09 5.75 24.21
CA LYS A 40 10.21 5.42 23.33
C LYS A 40 10.17 6.28 22.08
N PHE A 41 9.18 6.03 21.23
CA PHE A 41 9.03 6.73 19.97
C PHE A 41 7.57 6.99 19.62
N PHE A 42 7.34 7.77 18.58
CA PHE A 42 6.02 7.98 18.01
C PHE A 42 6.09 8.17 16.49
N VAL A 43 5.03 7.76 15.80
CA VAL A 43 4.85 7.90 14.35
C VAL A 43 3.71 8.87 14.11
N THR A 44 3.84 9.76 13.13
CA THR A 44 2.80 10.77 12.77
C THR A 44 2.39 10.73 11.32
N SER A 45 2.95 9.83 10.53
CA SER A 45 2.69 9.70 9.10
C SER A 45 1.69 8.57 8.82
N CYS A 46 0.93 8.13 9.83
CA CYS A 46 0.00 7.03 9.67
C CYS A 46 -1.16 7.45 8.78
N TYR A 47 -1.50 6.63 7.78
CA TYR A 47 -2.64 6.88 6.91
C TYR A 47 -3.93 6.33 7.53
N PRO A 48 -4.95 7.16 7.78
CA PRO A 48 -6.18 6.67 8.34
C PRO A 48 -6.99 5.90 7.29
N CYS A 49 -7.63 4.82 7.70
CA CYS A 49 -8.57 4.09 6.86
C CYS A 49 -10.02 4.41 7.24
N PRO A 50 -10.89 4.85 6.32
CA PRO A 50 -12.32 5.07 6.62
C PRO A 50 -13.08 3.75 6.92
N GLY A 51 -12.40 2.61 6.92
CA GLY A 51 -12.94 1.31 7.29
C GLY A 51 -13.04 1.09 8.81
N PRO A 52 -13.28 -0.15 9.25
CA PRO A 52 -13.56 -0.46 10.67
C PRO A 52 -12.37 -0.22 11.61
N ASN A 53 -11.14 -0.24 11.09
CA ASN A 53 -9.93 0.11 11.84
C ASN A 53 -9.32 1.38 11.26
N LEU A 54 -9.40 2.47 12.02
CA LEU A 54 -8.95 3.79 11.58
C LEU A 54 -7.43 3.89 11.47
N ASN A 55 -6.66 3.13 12.24
CA ASN A 55 -5.20 3.11 12.15
C ASN A 55 -4.68 1.67 12.33
N PRO A 56 -4.70 0.86 11.25
CA PRO A 56 -4.30 -0.52 11.33
C PRO A 56 -2.79 -0.64 11.53
N ILE A 57 -2.43 -1.40 12.55
CA ILE A 57 -1.05 -1.76 12.86
C ILE A 57 -0.95 -3.26 13.07
N ALA A 58 0.25 -3.80 12.89
CA ALA A 58 0.60 -5.13 13.35
C ALA A 58 1.86 -5.06 14.20
N LEU A 59 1.80 -5.61 15.40
CA LEU A 59 2.95 -5.72 16.28
C LEU A 59 3.42 -7.17 16.37
N GLY A 60 4.64 -7.43 15.92
CA GLY A 60 5.32 -8.71 16.09
C GLY A 60 6.12 -8.75 17.39
N SER A 61 7.07 -9.69 17.47
CA SER A 61 8.00 -9.76 18.60
C SER A 61 9.02 -8.61 18.61
N ARG A 62 9.38 -8.11 17.42
CA ARG A 62 10.40 -7.09 17.20
C ARG A 62 9.95 -5.98 16.25
N TRP A 63 9.16 -6.32 15.25
CA TRP A 63 8.76 -5.39 14.20
C TRP A 63 7.38 -4.80 14.45
N LEU A 64 7.21 -3.54 14.05
CA LEU A 64 5.93 -2.85 14.02
C LEU A 64 5.64 -2.46 12.56
N ALA A 65 4.54 -2.97 12.02
CA ALA A 65 4.01 -2.53 10.74
C ALA A 65 2.89 -1.52 10.95
N TYR A 66 2.85 -0.48 10.13
CA TYR A 66 1.80 0.53 10.11
C TYR A 66 1.49 1.00 8.70
N ALA A 67 0.28 1.53 8.50
CA ALA A 67 -0.14 2.11 7.24
C ALA A 67 0.50 3.49 7.07
N GLU A 68 1.27 3.69 6.01
CA GLU A 68 2.00 4.92 5.71
C GLU A 68 1.21 5.82 4.75
N ASN A 69 1.27 7.13 4.94
CA ASN A 69 0.49 8.09 4.15
C ASN A 69 1.08 8.40 2.77
N LYS A 70 2.32 7.97 2.53
CA LYS A 70 3.04 8.25 1.29
C LYS A 70 4.05 7.14 1.00
N LEU A 71 4.19 6.81 -0.29
CA LEU A 71 5.32 6.00 -0.76
C LEU A 71 6.57 6.90 -0.88
N ILE A 72 7.61 6.55 -0.14
CA ILE A 72 8.90 7.22 -0.08
C ILE A 72 9.88 6.36 -0.89
N ARG A 73 10.29 6.88 -2.04
CA ARG A 73 10.89 6.05 -3.10
C ARG A 73 12.28 5.56 -2.74
N CYS A 74 13.07 6.37 -2.04
CA CYS A 74 14.42 5.96 -1.62
C CYS A 74 14.41 4.79 -0.61
N HIS A 75 13.32 4.61 0.15
CA HIS A 75 13.17 3.52 1.13
C HIS A 75 12.39 2.32 0.59
N GLN A 76 11.96 2.35 -0.66
CA GLN A 76 11.11 1.30 -1.23
C GLN A 76 11.85 -0.04 -1.31
N SER A 77 11.38 -1.01 -0.54
CA SER A 77 11.87 -2.39 -0.54
C SER A 77 11.45 -3.18 -1.80
N ARG A 78 12.16 -4.28 -2.08
CA ARG A 78 11.83 -5.20 -3.18
C ARG A 78 10.62 -6.06 -2.79
N GLY A 79 9.41 -5.60 -3.12
CA GLY A 79 8.15 -6.30 -2.85
C GLY A 79 6.93 -5.39 -2.95
N GLY A 80 5.77 -5.93 -2.56
CA GLY A 80 4.49 -5.21 -2.53
C GLY A 80 3.57 -5.48 -3.73
N ALA A 81 2.37 -4.93 -3.66
CA ALA A 81 1.42 -4.91 -4.77
C ALA A 81 1.98 -4.06 -5.90
N CYS A 82 2.25 -4.73 -7.02
CA CYS A 82 2.57 -4.03 -8.25
C CYS A 82 1.27 -3.48 -8.81
N GLY A 83 1.12 -2.15 -8.87
CA GLY A 83 0.04 -1.58 -9.67
C GLY A 83 0.20 -2.03 -11.12
N ASP A 84 -0.92 -2.13 -11.86
CA ASP A 84 -0.98 -2.55 -13.28
C ASP A 84 -0.05 -1.78 -14.25
N ASN A 85 0.67 -0.78 -13.73
CA ASN A 85 1.67 0.02 -14.41
C ASN A 85 3.11 -0.52 -14.30
N ALA A 86 3.34 -1.74 -13.78
CA ALA A 86 4.55 -2.48 -14.15
C ALA A 86 4.47 -2.85 -15.63
N GLN A 87 4.78 -1.88 -16.47
CA GLN A 87 5.18 -2.08 -17.85
C GLN A 87 6.51 -2.83 -17.80
N SER A 88 6.43 -4.15 -17.59
CA SER A 88 7.54 -5.03 -17.93
C SER A 88 7.92 -4.73 -19.37
N TYR A 89 9.20 -4.57 -19.68
CA TYR A 89 9.64 -4.32 -21.06
C TYR A 89 9.10 -5.39 -22.03
N THR A 90 8.90 -6.63 -21.56
CA THR A 90 8.17 -7.69 -22.30
C THR A 90 6.69 -7.39 -22.49
N ALA A 91 5.99 -6.83 -21.50
CA ALA A 91 4.58 -6.46 -21.59
C ALA A 91 4.33 -5.32 -22.59
N THR A 92 5.24 -4.34 -22.66
CA THR A 92 5.17 -3.27 -23.69
C THR A 92 5.34 -3.85 -25.10
N VAL A 93 6.29 -4.78 -25.31
CA VAL A 93 6.47 -5.46 -26.60
C VAL A 93 5.24 -6.33 -26.96
N ILE A 94 4.68 -7.08 -26.00
CA ILE A 94 3.49 -7.90 -26.24
C ILE A 94 2.26 -7.04 -26.53
N SER A 95 2.08 -5.93 -25.81
CA SER A 95 0.98 -4.98 -26.02
C SER A 95 1.09 -4.27 -27.37
N ALA A 96 2.31 -3.87 -27.76
CA ALA A 96 2.59 -3.33 -29.09
C ALA A 96 2.30 -4.37 -30.18
N ALA A 97 2.73 -5.63 -30.01
CA ALA A 97 2.46 -6.70 -30.95
C ALA A 97 0.96 -7.02 -31.09
N LYS A 98 0.20 -7.01 -29.98
CA LYS A 98 -1.27 -7.12 -30.02
C LYS A 98 -1.89 -5.95 -30.78
N THR A 99 -1.46 -4.72 -30.51
CA THR A 99 -1.96 -3.50 -31.18
C THR A 99 -1.66 -3.52 -32.69
N LEU A 100 -0.47 -3.99 -33.09
CA LEU A 100 -0.10 -4.17 -34.49
C LEU A 100 -0.95 -5.25 -35.18
N LYS A 101 -1.21 -6.38 -34.52
CA LYS A 101 -2.10 -7.44 -35.04
C LYS A 101 -3.52 -6.90 -35.28
N THR A 102 -4.07 -6.15 -34.32
CA THR A 102 -5.40 -5.52 -34.46
C THR A 102 -5.39 -4.45 -35.55
N GLY A 103 -4.34 -3.62 -35.62
CA GLY A 103 -4.16 -2.60 -36.64
C GLY A 103 -4.08 -3.17 -38.06
N LEU A 104 -3.35 -4.27 -38.26
CA LEU A 104 -3.27 -4.94 -39.56
C LEU A 104 -4.61 -5.56 -39.97
N THR A 105 -5.38 -6.08 -39.01
CA THR A 105 -6.72 -6.65 -39.28
C THR A 105 -7.71 -5.56 -39.68
N MET A 106 -7.60 -4.36 -39.09
CA MET A 106 -8.44 -3.20 -39.42
C MET A 106 -8.09 -2.61 -40.80
N VAL A 107 -6.81 -2.47 -41.13
CA VAL A 107 -6.37 -2.04 -42.49
C VAL A 107 -6.75 -3.08 -43.54
N GLY A 108 -6.59 -4.37 -43.26
CA GLY A 108 -7.04 -5.45 -44.14
C GLY A 108 -8.54 -5.39 -44.44
N LYS A 109 -9.38 -5.06 -43.44
CA LYS A 109 -10.82 -4.84 -43.65
C LYS A 109 -11.13 -3.66 -44.56
N VAL A 110 -10.41 -2.54 -44.44
CA VAL A 110 -10.64 -1.35 -45.29
C VAL A 110 -10.19 -1.58 -46.73
N VAL A 111 -9.08 -2.31 -46.95
CA VAL A 111 -8.60 -2.64 -48.31
C VAL A 111 -9.52 -3.64 -49.00
N THR A 112 -10.18 -4.52 -48.26
CA THR A 112 -11.15 -5.47 -48.85
C THR A 112 -12.49 -4.80 -49.18
N GLN A 113 -12.85 -3.69 -48.51
CA GLN A 113 -14.11 -2.98 -48.75
C GLN A 113 -14.09 -2.00 -49.94
N LEU A 114 -12.94 -1.74 -50.56
CA LEU A 114 -12.84 -0.95 -51.79
C LEU A 114 -12.97 -1.79 -53.07
N ALA A 115 -13.09 -3.12 -52.94
CA ALA A 115 -13.28 -4.05 -54.06
C ALA A 115 -14.63 -4.78 -53.94
N GLY A 116 -15.73 -4.09 -54.23
CA GLY A 116 -16.98 -4.71 -54.67
C GLY A 116 -18.05 -5.02 -53.62
N THR A 117 -19.21 -4.37 -53.82
CA THR A 117 -20.60 -4.83 -53.54
C THR A 117 -20.99 -5.27 -52.10
N MET A 118 -21.92 -4.51 -51.51
CA MET A 118 -22.84 -4.87 -50.39
C MET A 118 -23.54 -6.23 -50.65
N PRO A 119 -23.89 -7.06 -49.63
CA PRO A 119 -24.84 -6.69 -48.57
C PRO A 119 -24.68 -7.34 -47.16
N SER A 120 -25.47 -6.79 -46.22
CA SER A 120 -26.12 -7.36 -45.02
C SER A 120 -25.50 -8.53 -44.25
N GLY A 121 -25.34 -8.36 -42.92
CA GLY A 121 -25.16 -9.45 -41.96
C GLY A 121 -24.65 -8.98 -40.60
N VAL A 122 -25.51 -9.01 -39.58
CA VAL A 122 -25.12 -9.01 -38.16
C VAL A 122 -24.37 -10.31 -37.84
N PRO A 123 -23.38 -10.25 -36.95
CA PRO A 123 -23.51 -11.05 -35.73
C PRO A 123 -23.12 -10.30 -34.45
N ASP A 124 -23.84 -10.64 -33.37
CA ASP A 124 -23.44 -10.48 -31.97
C ASP A 124 -22.00 -10.91 -31.75
N GLU A 125 -21.25 -10.18 -30.91
CA GLU A 125 -20.39 -10.77 -29.87
C GLU A 125 -20.12 -9.74 -28.76
N GLU A 126 -20.18 -10.25 -27.53
CA GLU A 126 -20.10 -9.58 -26.24
C GLU A 126 -18.91 -8.62 -26.11
N GLY A 127 -19.19 -7.32 -26.19
CA GLY A 127 -18.30 -6.29 -25.70
C GLY A 127 -18.42 -6.19 -24.20
N THR A 128 -17.60 -6.93 -23.45
CA THR A 128 -17.32 -6.62 -22.04
C THR A 128 -16.87 -5.16 -21.97
N THR A 129 -17.79 -4.30 -21.55
CA THR A 129 -17.50 -2.93 -21.17
C THR A 129 -16.59 -3.01 -19.97
N HIS A 130 -15.27 -3.01 -20.22
CA HIS A 130 -14.31 -2.60 -19.22
C HIS A 130 -14.64 -1.14 -18.92
N THR A 131 -15.52 -0.98 -17.94
CA THR A 131 -15.73 0.23 -17.18
C THR A 131 -14.33 0.74 -16.87
N GLY A 132 -13.91 1.81 -17.55
CA GLY A 132 -12.79 2.60 -17.10
C GLY A 132 -13.14 3.02 -15.69
N THR A 133 -12.62 2.26 -14.72
CA THR A 133 -12.78 2.54 -13.31
C THR A 133 -12.28 3.94 -13.13
N ARG A 134 -13.21 4.86 -12.89
CA ARG A 134 -12.95 6.18 -12.35
C ARG A 134 -11.97 5.96 -11.20
N ARG A 135 -10.69 6.24 -11.43
CA ARG A 135 -9.66 6.15 -10.40
C ARG A 135 -10.06 7.22 -9.40
N SER A 136 -10.73 6.82 -8.33
CA SER A 136 -10.86 7.67 -7.17
C SER A 136 -9.44 8.04 -6.73
N PRO A 137 -9.21 9.24 -6.18
CA PRO A 137 -7.89 9.66 -5.71
C PRO A 137 -7.54 8.96 -4.38
N HIS A 138 -7.80 7.65 -4.29
CA HIS A 138 -7.43 6.87 -3.13
C HIS A 138 -5.92 6.68 -3.19
N LEU A 139 -5.24 7.17 -2.17
CA LEU A 139 -3.82 6.92 -2.00
C LEU A 139 -3.65 5.40 -1.87
N PRO A 140 -2.70 4.81 -2.62
CA PRO A 140 -2.42 3.38 -2.47
C PRO A 140 -2.06 3.10 -1.01
N GLY A 141 -2.51 1.96 -0.50
CA GLY A 141 -2.17 1.52 0.84
C GLY A 141 -0.70 1.16 0.88
N VAL A 142 0.10 2.02 1.51
CA VAL A 142 1.53 1.79 1.73
C VAL A 142 1.72 1.22 3.12
N VAL A 143 2.62 0.26 3.27
CA VAL A 143 3.00 -0.30 4.56
C VAL A 143 4.45 0.01 4.82
N THR A 144 4.72 0.54 6.01
CA THR A 144 6.07 0.67 6.56
C THR A 144 6.22 -0.30 7.73
N ILE A 145 7.35 -0.99 7.79
CA ILE A 145 7.75 -1.89 8.87
C ILE A 145 9.01 -1.31 9.50
N ILE A 146 8.98 -1.09 10.80
CA ILE A 146 10.13 -0.62 11.58
C ILE A 146 10.58 -1.65 12.61
N ASP A 147 11.86 -1.63 12.93
CA ASP A 147 12.47 -2.40 13.99
C ASP A 147 12.44 -1.62 15.30
N THR A 148 11.60 -2.09 16.23
CA THR A 148 11.40 -1.43 17.52
C THR A 148 12.62 -1.47 18.44
N HIS A 149 13.65 -2.25 18.09
CA HIS A 149 14.91 -2.31 18.83
C HIS A 149 15.95 -1.31 18.34
N THR A 150 15.90 -0.91 17.07
CA THR A 150 16.93 -0.05 16.47
C THR A 150 16.42 1.35 16.16
N VAL A 151 15.10 1.54 16.07
CA VAL A 151 14.53 2.88 15.89
C VAL A 151 14.88 3.77 17.09
N GLY A 152 15.34 4.99 16.80
CA GLY A 152 15.73 5.97 17.81
C GLY A 152 14.58 6.45 18.69
N GLU A 153 14.92 7.18 19.76
CA GLU A 153 13.93 7.84 20.60
C GLU A 153 13.33 9.06 19.89
N GLY A 154 12.06 9.36 20.19
CA GLY A 154 11.37 10.53 19.63
C GLY A 154 10.52 10.22 18.39
N GLN A 155 10.52 11.13 17.41
CA GLN A 155 9.69 10.97 16.22
C GLN A 155 10.38 10.05 15.21
N VAL A 156 9.68 9.00 14.78
CA VAL A 156 10.09 8.21 13.63
C VAL A 156 9.57 8.92 12.38
N LEU A 157 10.49 9.43 11.57
CA LEU A 157 10.17 10.09 10.31
C LEU A 157 10.85 9.35 9.17
N VAL A 158 10.04 8.79 8.27
CA VAL A 158 10.53 8.23 7.02
C VAL A 158 10.33 9.29 5.94
N SER A 159 11.42 9.81 5.39
CA SER A 159 11.41 10.84 4.35
C SER A 159 12.50 10.59 3.32
N GLU A 160 12.41 11.27 2.17
CA GLU A 160 13.41 11.16 1.09
C GLU A 160 14.82 11.58 1.56
N ASP A 161 14.90 12.51 2.51
CA ASP A 161 16.16 13.06 3.03
C ASP A 161 16.71 12.30 4.26
N SER A 162 16.01 11.24 4.70
CA SER A 162 16.42 10.43 5.85
C SER A 162 17.12 9.15 5.41
N ASP A 163 18.06 8.66 6.22
CA ASP A 163 18.72 7.37 5.98
C ASP A 163 17.81 6.15 6.25
N GLY A 164 16.56 6.38 6.68
CA GLY A 164 15.61 5.30 6.97
C GLY A 164 16.01 4.46 8.18
N GLU A 165 16.64 5.07 9.19
CA GLU A 165 17.11 4.36 10.38
C GLU A 165 15.97 3.56 11.04
N GLY A 166 16.19 2.25 11.19
CA GLY A 166 15.22 1.33 11.75
C GLY A 166 14.07 0.93 10.82
N VAL A 167 14.02 1.41 9.58
CA VAL A 167 13.08 0.91 8.56
C VAL A 167 13.56 -0.45 8.06
N ILE A 168 12.69 -1.46 8.15
CA ILE A 168 12.93 -2.83 7.68
C ILE A 168 12.37 -3.03 6.28
N ALA A 169 11.17 -2.49 6.04
CA ALA A 169 10.52 -2.56 4.74
C ALA A 169 9.58 -1.38 4.56
N HIS A 170 9.45 -0.94 3.33
CA HIS A 170 8.51 0.09 2.93
C HIS A 170 8.04 -0.24 1.52
N PHE A 171 6.74 -0.45 1.32
CA PHE A 171 6.23 -0.93 0.03
C PHE A 171 4.74 -0.59 -0.18
N PRO A 172 4.31 -0.42 -1.44
CA PRO A 172 2.89 -0.36 -1.75
C PRO A 172 2.28 -1.74 -1.50
N ALA A 173 1.34 -1.87 -0.57
CA ALA A 173 0.71 -3.15 -0.23
C ALA A 173 -0.66 -3.35 -0.93
N HIS A 174 -1.35 -2.26 -1.28
CA HIS A 174 -2.65 -2.32 -1.94
C HIS A 174 -2.91 -1.05 -2.78
N ASP A 175 -3.83 -1.11 -3.75
CA ASP A 175 -4.32 0.05 -4.51
C ASP A 175 -5.29 0.97 -3.73
N LYS A 176 -5.66 0.56 -2.52
CA LYS A 176 -6.63 1.22 -1.62
C LYS A 176 -6.04 1.33 -0.21
N PRO A 177 -6.61 2.17 0.67
CA PRO A 177 -6.17 2.27 2.05
C PRO A 177 -6.19 0.91 2.76
N ILE A 178 -5.17 0.66 3.59
CA ILE A 178 -5.08 -0.58 4.36
C ILE A 178 -6.16 -0.55 5.45
N SER A 179 -6.97 -1.58 5.57
CA SER A 179 -8.01 -1.69 6.60
C SER A 179 -7.64 -2.65 7.73
N CYS A 180 -6.71 -3.57 7.48
CA CYS A 180 -6.19 -4.51 8.47
C CYS A 180 -4.80 -5.00 8.06
N MET A 181 -4.00 -5.39 9.04
CA MET A 181 -2.73 -6.06 8.84
C MET A 181 -2.42 -6.94 10.04
N ALA A 182 -1.72 -8.05 9.81
CA ALA A 182 -1.24 -8.94 10.86
C ALA A 182 0.04 -9.60 10.38
N PHE A 183 0.99 -9.81 11.31
CA PHE A 183 2.08 -10.74 11.06
C PHE A 183 1.56 -12.18 11.13
N ASN A 184 2.28 -13.10 10.49
CA ASN A 184 2.02 -14.52 10.66
C ASN A 184 2.24 -14.94 12.15
N PRO A 185 1.84 -16.16 12.56
CA PRO A 185 2.01 -16.62 13.94
C PRO A 185 3.44 -16.63 14.47
N SER A 186 4.45 -16.63 13.61
CA SER A 186 5.86 -16.56 14.04
C SER A 186 6.27 -15.14 14.50
N GLY A 187 5.45 -14.13 14.23
CA GLY A 187 5.70 -12.75 14.60
C GLY A 187 6.90 -12.13 13.88
N LYS A 188 7.25 -12.71 12.72
CA LYS A 188 8.25 -12.26 11.75
C LYS A 188 7.58 -12.04 10.40
#